data_AF-A0A2G9RV63-F1
#
_entry.id   AF-A0A2G9RV63-F1
#
_cell.length_a   1.000
_cell.length_b   1.000
_cell.length_c   1.000
_cell.angle_alpha   90.00
_cell.angle_beta   90.00
_cell.angle_gamma   90.00
#
_symmetry.space_group_name_H-M   'P 1'
#
loop_
_entity.id
_entity.type
_entity.pdbx_description
1 polymer ?
#
loop_
_entity_poly.entity_id
_entity_poly.type
_entity_poly.pdbx_seq_one_letter_code
_entity_poly.pdbx_strand_id
1 'polypeptide(L)'
;EYLETFWPHLKGALELYSSIREALQERETESRESNGKEYQEHLPLEILEAGIKSGRYKQGVLSVNKHRSQLEAFVRLQGLGGKDSDLQSDVLIHGTKSRNRAIDGDVVAVEVLPKSEWKGRTGALCENEAEERTGETQSEVMMTGRVVGVLQRNWRDYVATFPYKEDTQTQGKNARKVLVTPWDFRIPKIRISTQQVEALQNPWRVAPEEEDRHDLRSTHLVLSIDPKGCEDVDDTLSIRELKNGHLELGVHIADVTHFVKPNSYTDMEAKARATTYYLADRRYDMLPSILSADLCSLLGGVDRYAVSVMWELDGATYDIRRVWYGRTIIRSRYKLSYEVAQQLLDGDLEPLNTDPELQTVSQDSTKLDRLLWAIRKLTEVARAVRTRRDMSGALELEGVEVRVQLGVENSIDDLVPKQPLQVHETIAECMILANHWVAKKIWESFPQQALLRLHPPPRQEFFKELEACAQAKGAAGVNISSGPATEAQTMPLPPLSAPPLLYS
;
A
#
# COMPACT_ATOMS: atom_id res chain seq x y z
N GLU A 1 -27.77 -37.51 -0.71
CA GLU A 1 -28.43 -38.66 -0.08
C GLU A 1 -27.76 -39.09 1.24
N TYR A 2 -26.69 -39.91 1.27
CA TYR A 2 -26.10 -40.38 2.55
C TYR A 2 -25.78 -39.28 3.58
N LEU A 3 -25.09 -38.20 3.16
CA LEU A 3 -24.79 -37.07 4.05
C LEU A 3 -26.05 -36.32 4.52
N GLU A 4 -27.05 -36.18 3.66
CA GLU A 4 -28.31 -35.50 4.00
C GLU A 4 -29.17 -36.34 4.94
N THR A 5 -29.13 -37.67 4.80
CA THR A 5 -29.90 -38.61 5.62
C THR A 5 -29.32 -38.75 7.03
N PHE A 6 -27.99 -38.84 7.16
CA PHE A 6 -27.34 -39.18 8.42
C PHE A 6 -26.67 -37.98 9.12
N TRP A 7 -26.31 -36.92 8.38
CA TRP A 7 -25.69 -35.70 8.93
C TRP A 7 -26.28 -34.40 8.34
N PRO A 8 -27.61 -34.18 8.40
CA PRO A 8 -28.25 -32.99 7.81
C PRO A 8 -27.81 -31.65 8.45
N HIS A 9 -27.24 -31.70 9.65
CA HIS A 9 -26.76 -30.54 10.39
C HIS A 9 -25.37 -30.06 9.92
N LEU A 10 -24.60 -30.88 9.18
CA LEU A 10 -23.30 -30.51 8.64
C LEU A 10 -23.42 -29.73 7.32
N LYS A 11 -24.06 -28.56 7.37
CA LYS A 11 -24.32 -27.70 6.19
C LYS A 11 -23.05 -27.43 5.36
N GLY A 12 -21.94 -27.11 6.02
CA GLY A 12 -20.67 -26.86 5.32
C GLY A 12 -20.13 -28.08 4.54
N ALA A 13 -20.31 -29.29 5.06
CA ALA A 13 -19.88 -30.51 4.36
C ALA A 13 -20.78 -30.83 3.16
N LEU A 14 -22.09 -30.57 3.29
CA LEU A 14 -23.05 -30.71 2.19
C LEU A 14 -22.77 -29.72 1.05
N GLU A 15 -22.51 -28.45 1.39
CA GLU A 15 -22.14 -27.39 0.44
C GLU A 15 -20.81 -27.68 -0.27
N LEU A 16 -19.81 -28.19 0.47
CA LEU A 16 -18.54 -28.60 -0.12
C LEU A 16 -18.73 -29.77 -1.09
N TYR A 17 -19.52 -30.77 -0.71
CA TYR A 17 -19.78 -31.94 -1.55
C TYR A 17 -20.53 -31.57 -2.84
N SER A 18 -21.57 -30.71 -2.76
CA SER A 18 -22.28 -30.23 -3.94
C SER A 18 -21.35 -29.46 -4.88
N SER A 19 -20.51 -28.57 -4.33
CA SER A 19 -19.54 -27.78 -5.09
C SER A 19 -18.51 -28.67 -5.81
N ILE A 20 -17.97 -29.69 -5.13
CA ILE A 20 -17.02 -30.64 -5.74
C ILE A 20 -17.70 -31.45 -6.86
N ARG A 21 -18.93 -31.91 -6.64
CA ARG A 21 -19.66 -32.70 -7.63
C ARG A 21 -19.96 -31.89 -8.89
N GLU A 22 -20.41 -30.64 -8.74
CA GLU A 22 -20.62 -29.72 -9.87
C GLU A 22 -19.31 -29.49 -10.63
N ALA A 23 -18.20 -29.19 -9.93
CA ALA A 23 -16.90 -28.99 -10.56
C ALA A 23 -16.41 -30.22 -11.34
N LEU A 24 -16.67 -31.44 -10.84
CA LEU A 24 -16.33 -32.68 -11.55
C LEU A 24 -17.18 -32.89 -12.81
N GLN A 25 -18.50 -32.66 -12.73
CA GLN A 25 -19.39 -32.76 -13.89
C GLN A 25 -19.03 -31.72 -14.96
N GLU A 26 -18.69 -30.51 -14.55
CA GLU A 26 -18.26 -29.44 -15.46
C GLU A 26 -16.94 -29.76 -16.17
N ARG A 27 -15.99 -30.39 -15.47
CA ARG A 27 -14.72 -30.82 -16.05
C ARG A 27 -14.93 -31.85 -17.16
N GLU A 28 -15.92 -32.74 -17.00
CA GLU A 28 -16.31 -33.70 -18.02
C GLU A 28 -16.95 -33.00 -19.23
N THR A 29 -17.78 -31.96 -19.04
CA THR A 29 -18.39 -31.21 -20.14
C THR A 29 -17.40 -30.31 -20.88
N GLU A 30 -16.49 -29.61 -20.17
CA GLU A 30 -15.46 -28.76 -20.80
C GLU A 30 -14.50 -29.58 -21.67
N SER A 31 -14.20 -30.82 -21.27
CA SER A 31 -13.39 -31.76 -22.06
C SER A 31 -14.05 -32.15 -23.39
N ARG A 32 -15.37 -32.03 -23.50
CA ARG A 32 -16.16 -32.33 -24.70
C ARG A 32 -16.37 -31.12 -25.61
N GLU A 33 -16.33 -29.90 -25.06
CA GLU A 33 -16.64 -28.66 -25.78
C GLU A 33 -15.41 -27.91 -26.34
N SER A 34 -14.16 -28.34 -26.04
CA SER A 34 -12.95 -27.63 -26.47
C SER A 34 -12.67 -27.77 -27.99
N ASN A 35 -13.49 -27.13 -28.82
CA ASN A 35 -13.26 -26.97 -30.25
C ASN A 35 -12.31 -25.78 -30.48
N GLY A 36 -11.02 -26.02 -30.23
CA GLY A 36 -9.92 -25.06 -30.43
C GLY A 36 -8.98 -24.99 -29.23
N LYS A 37 -7.89 -25.78 -29.23
CA LYS A 37 -6.89 -25.74 -28.15
C LYS A 37 -6.06 -24.46 -28.27
N GLU A 38 -6.35 -23.48 -27.43
CA GLU A 38 -5.67 -22.17 -27.39
C GLU A 38 -4.16 -22.28 -27.07
N TYR A 39 -3.77 -23.31 -26.30
CA TYR A 39 -2.40 -23.56 -25.88
C TYR A 39 -1.90 -24.92 -26.34
N GLN A 40 -0.61 -25.02 -26.65
CA GLN A 40 0.05 -26.27 -26.98
C GLN A 40 0.05 -27.23 -25.77
N GLU A 41 -0.15 -28.52 -26.02
CA GLU A 41 -0.02 -29.53 -24.98
C GLU A 41 1.44 -29.63 -24.51
N HIS A 42 1.61 -29.89 -23.22
CA HIS A 42 2.94 -30.13 -22.67
C HIS A 42 3.44 -31.49 -23.14
N LEU A 43 4.73 -31.55 -23.50
CA LEU A 43 5.35 -32.82 -23.87
C LEU A 43 5.38 -33.77 -22.65
N PRO A 44 5.25 -35.09 -22.86
CA PRO A 44 5.45 -36.09 -21.82
C PRO A 44 6.80 -35.93 -21.10
N LEU A 45 6.82 -36.27 -19.80
CA LEU A 45 8.00 -36.07 -18.95
C LEU A 45 9.23 -36.81 -19.50
N GLU A 46 9.07 -37.99 -20.07
CA GLU A 46 10.16 -38.79 -20.64
C GLU A 46 10.82 -38.08 -21.83
N ILE A 47 10.01 -37.40 -22.66
CA ILE A 47 10.48 -36.62 -23.81
C ILE A 47 11.18 -35.34 -23.33
N LEU A 48 10.65 -34.70 -22.30
CA LEU A 48 11.28 -33.52 -21.70
C LEU A 48 12.65 -33.88 -21.12
N GLU A 49 12.76 -34.95 -20.33
CA GLU A 49 14.02 -35.40 -19.73
C GLU A 49 15.05 -35.79 -20.79
N ALA A 50 14.66 -36.55 -21.82
CA ALA A 50 15.54 -36.91 -22.93
C ALA A 50 15.98 -35.66 -23.72
N GLY A 51 15.08 -34.71 -23.93
CA GLY A 51 15.37 -33.44 -24.58
C GLY A 51 16.31 -32.54 -23.77
N ILE A 52 16.20 -32.55 -22.44
CA ILE A 52 17.11 -31.83 -21.54
C ILE A 52 18.49 -32.48 -21.54
N LYS A 53 18.57 -33.82 -21.42
CA LYS A 53 19.83 -34.58 -21.45
C LYS A 53 20.58 -34.44 -22.79
N SER A 54 19.85 -34.38 -23.90
CA SER A 54 20.43 -34.13 -25.24
C SER A 54 20.76 -32.67 -25.50
N GLY A 55 20.40 -31.75 -24.59
CA GLY A 55 20.63 -30.31 -24.73
C GLY A 55 19.65 -29.59 -25.66
N ARG A 56 18.66 -30.31 -26.22
CA ARG A 56 17.58 -29.75 -27.06
C ARG A 56 16.70 -28.77 -26.29
N TYR A 57 16.39 -29.09 -25.02
CA TYR A 57 15.63 -28.22 -24.12
C TYR A 57 16.51 -27.73 -22.99
N LYS A 58 16.22 -26.53 -22.51
CA LYS A 58 16.89 -25.91 -21.36
C LYS A 58 15.95 -25.93 -20.16
N GLN A 59 16.45 -26.36 -19.01
CA GLN A 59 15.70 -26.34 -17.74
C GLN A 59 16.01 -25.08 -16.94
N GLY A 60 15.00 -24.50 -16.32
CA GLY A 60 15.19 -23.37 -15.42
C GLY A 60 13.94 -23.01 -14.63
N VAL A 61 14.08 -22.02 -13.76
CA VAL A 61 12.96 -21.47 -12.97
C VAL A 61 12.37 -20.28 -13.71
N LEU A 62 11.06 -20.29 -13.92
CA LEU A 62 10.33 -19.20 -14.55
C LEU A 62 10.16 -18.04 -13.55
N SER A 63 10.54 -16.84 -13.96
CA SER A 63 10.33 -15.58 -13.25
C SER A 63 9.47 -14.68 -14.13
N VAL A 64 8.22 -14.45 -13.75
CA VAL A 64 7.29 -13.60 -14.50
C VAL A 64 7.56 -12.14 -14.17
N ASN A 65 7.56 -11.26 -15.18
CA ASN A 65 7.71 -9.83 -14.94
C ASN A 65 6.49 -9.31 -14.17
N LYS A 66 6.72 -8.67 -13.01
CA LYS A 66 5.66 -8.14 -12.15
C LYS A 66 4.83 -7.05 -12.83
N HIS A 67 5.45 -6.26 -13.71
CA HIS A 67 4.81 -5.11 -14.36
C HIS A 67 4.18 -5.46 -15.71
N ARG A 68 4.69 -6.51 -16.37
CA ARG A 68 4.22 -6.95 -17.69
C ARG A 68 3.90 -8.44 -17.66
N SER A 69 3.10 -8.86 -16.69
CA SER A 69 2.86 -10.28 -16.41
C SER A 69 2.13 -11.01 -17.54
N GLN A 70 1.53 -10.32 -18.50
CA GLN A 70 0.95 -10.94 -19.70
C GLN A 70 1.96 -11.09 -20.86
N LEU A 71 2.97 -10.22 -20.92
CA LEU A 71 3.88 -10.09 -22.05
C LEU A 71 5.25 -10.71 -21.80
N GLU A 72 5.81 -10.58 -20.59
CA GLU A 72 7.21 -10.94 -20.35
C GLU A 72 7.36 -11.89 -19.16
N ALA A 73 8.15 -12.94 -19.36
CA ALA A 73 8.72 -13.76 -18.32
C ALA A 73 10.14 -14.19 -18.71
N PHE A 74 10.94 -14.58 -17.74
CA PHE A 74 12.34 -14.97 -17.93
C PHE A 74 12.55 -16.34 -17.31
N VAL A 75 13.32 -17.19 -17.98
CA VAL A 75 13.73 -18.48 -17.41
C VAL A 75 15.20 -18.39 -17.04
N ARG A 76 15.46 -18.42 -15.73
CA ARG A 76 16.81 -18.52 -15.19
C ARG A 76 17.27 -19.96 -15.31
N LEU A 77 18.25 -20.19 -16.16
CA LEU A 77 18.76 -21.54 -16.43
C LEU A 77 19.45 -22.10 -15.18
N GLN A 78 19.17 -23.36 -14.86
CA GLN A 78 19.89 -24.05 -13.79
C GLN A 78 21.21 -24.62 -14.35
N GLY A 79 22.34 -24.07 -13.89
CA GLY A 79 23.67 -24.54 -14.28
C GLY A 79 24.09 -25.81 -13.53
N LEU A 80 24.43 -26.86 -14.28
CA LEU A 80 25.38 -27.88 -13.83
C LEU A 80 26.69 -27.18 -13.47
N GLY A 81 27.15 -27.40 -12.23
CA GLY A 81 28.25 -26.67 -11.60
C GLY A 81 29.50 -26.54 -12.47
N GLY A 82 29.83 -25.29 -12.81
CA GLY A 82 31.13 -24.88 -13.33
C GLY A 82 31.40 -23.48 -12.81
N LYS A 83 32.43 -23.33 -11.98
CA LYS A 83 32.99 -22.03 -11.57
C LYS A 83 33.57 -21.37 -12.83
N ASP A 84 32.74 -20.64 -13.57
CA ASP A 84 33.06 -19.58 -14.54
C ASP A 84 31.84 -19.36 -15.46
N SER A 85 30.90 -18.48 -15.06
CA SER A 85 30.03 -17.71 -15.96
C SER A 85 28.97 -16.93 -15.16
N ASP A 86 29.36 -15.76 -14.63
CA ASP A 86 28.46 -14.73 -14.08
C ASP A 86 27.55 -14.06 -15.14
N LEU A 87 27.32 -14.71 -16.30
CA LEU A 87 26.51 -14.21 -17.41
C LEU A 87 25.79 -15.36 -18.14
N GLN A 88 25.18 -16.32 -17.42
CA GLN A 88 24.18 -17.18 -18.06
C GLN A 88 22.99 -16.31 -18.44
N SER A 89 22.84 -16.06 -19.74
CA SER A 89 21.81 -15.19 -20.31
C SER A 89 20.43 -15.78 -20.02
N ASP A 90 19.59 -15.04 -19.31
CA ASP A 90 18.19 -15.41 -19.12
C ASP A 90 17.49 -15.63 -20.47
N VAL A 91 16.64 -16.64 -20.55
CA VAL A 91 15.81 -16.87 -21.75
C VAL A 91 14.50 -16.09 -21.61
N LEU A 92 14.24 -15.17 -22.53
CA LEU A 92 12.98 -14.43 -22.61
C LEU A 92 11.86 -15.34 -23.10
N ILE A 93 10.75 -15.34 -22.38
CA ILE A 93 9.49 -15.96 -22.75
C ILE A 93 8.49 -14.84 -23.03
N HIS A 94 8.27 -14.57 -24.31
CA HIS A 94 7.42 -13.47 -24.75
C HIS A 94 5.98 -13.96 -25.04
N GLY A 95 5.03 -13.45 -24.26
CA GLY A 95 3.59 -13.67 -24.37
C GLY A 95 3.08 -14.90 -23.61
N THR A 96 1.80 -14.87 -23.25
CA THR A 96 1.11 -15.94 -22.52
C THR A 96 1.14 -17.28 -23.26
N LYS A 97 1.02 -17.28 -24.59
CA LYS A 97 1.08 -18.50 -25.42
C LYS A 97 2.42 -19.21 -25.30
N SER A 98 3.53 -18.46 -25.39
CA SER A 98 4.89 -19.00 -25.24
C SER A 98 5.19 -19.42 -23.80
N ARG A 99 4.58 -18.76 -22.81
CA ARG A 99 4.64 -19.18 -21.40
C ARG A 99 3.86 -20.47 -21.13
N ASN A 100 2.88 -20.79 -21.98
CA ASN A 100 2.19 -22.06 -22.04
C ASN A 100 1.71 -22.58 -20.66
N ARG A 101 0.83 -21.82 -20.01
CA ARG A 101 0.22 -22.15 -18.70
C ARG A 101 1.20 -22.36 -17.54
N ALA A 102 2.47 -21.98 -17.68
CA ALA A 102 3.42 -21.92 -16.57
C ALA A 102 3.22 -20.62 -15.77
N ILE A 103 3.46 -20.68 -14.46
CA ILE A 103 3.33 -19.54 -13.54
C ILE A 103 4.67 -19.22 -12.86
N ASP A 104 4.74 -18.08 -12.18
CA ASP A 104 5.93 -17.64 -11.47
C ASP A 104 6.46 -18.68 -10.47
N GLY A 105 7.75 -18.96 -10.57
CA GLY A 105 8.47 -19.97 -9.79
C GLY A 105 8.34 -21.42 -10.27
N ASP A 106 7.53 -21.71 -11.30
CA ASP A 106 7.50 -23.05 -11.90
C ASP A 106 8.89 -23.43 -12.45
N VAL A 107 9.28 -24.69 -12.31
CA VAL A 107 10.46 -25.25 -13.01
C VAL A 107 10.00 -25.75 -14.37
N VAL A 108 10.57 -25.19 -15.43
CA VAL A 108 10.08 -25.38 -16.81
C VAL A 108 11.18 -25.89 -17.73
N ALA A 109 10.76 -26.61 -18.77
CA ALA A 109 11.58 -26.97 -19.91
C ALA A 109 11.27 -26.01 -21.08
N VAL A 110 12.30 -25.37 -21.62
CA VAL A 110 12.20 -24.34 -22.65
C VAL A 110 12.89 -24.79 -23.94
N GLU A 111 12.19 -24.63 -25.06
CA GLU A 111 12.77 -24.71 -26.40
C GLU A 111 13.19 -23.31 -26.83
N VAL A 112 14.46 -23.17 -27.19
CA VAL A 112 15.04 -21.92 -27.68
C VAL A 112 14.62 -21.73 -29.13
N LEU A 113 14.06 -20.57 -29.45
CA LEU A 113 13.64 -20.25 -30.80
C LEU A 113 14.86 -19.93 -31.70
N PRO A 114 14.72 -20.03 -33.03
CA PRO A 114 15.73 -19.55 -33.96
C PRO A 114 16.10 -18.09 -33.71
N LYS A 115 17.35 -17.70 -33.96
CA LYS A 115 17.84 -16.32 -33.72
C LYS A 115 17.02 -15.24 -34.44
N SER A 116 16.35 -15.57 -35.56
CA SER A 116 15.45 -14.67 -36.29
C SER A 116 14.18 -14.30 -35.52
N GLU A 117 13.81 -15.11 -34.52
CA GLU A 117 12.62 -14.90 -33.68
C GLU A 117 12.98 -14.37 -32.29
N TRP A 118 14.26 -14.05 -32.06
CA TRP A 118 14.69 -13.47 -30.80
C TRP A 118 14.17 -12.04 -30.70
N LYS A 119 13.67 -11.69 -29.52
CA LYS A 119 13.11 -10.39 -29.20
C LYS A 119 13.97 -9.69 -28.14
N GLY A 120 13.97 -8.36 -28.17
CA GLY A 120 14.51 -7.55 -27.07
C GLY A 120 13.51 -7.44 -25.92
N ARG A 121 13.97 -6.97 -24.77
CA ARG A 121 13.07 -6.49 -23.70
C ARG A 121 12.33 -5.26 -24.22
N THR A 122 11.07 -5.12 -23.85
CA THR A 122 10.32 -3.92 -24.18
C THR A 122 10.84 -2.74 -23.33
N GLY A 123 11.22 -1.64 -23.98
CA GLY A 123 11.57 -0.37 -23.32
C GLY A 123 10.39 0.26 -22.56
N ALA A 124 10.68 1.22 -21.68
CA ALA A 124 9.84 1.66 -20.56
C ALA A 124 8.33 1.88 -20.83
N LEU A 125 7.54 1.44 -19.83
CA LEU A 125 6.21 1.88 -19.36
C LEU A 125 5.30 2.68 -20.33
N CYS A 126 4.48 2.00 -21.12
CA CYS A 126 3.18 2.51 -21.58
C CYS A 126 2.12 1.51 -21.10
N GLU A 127 1.19 1.93 -20.23
CA GLU A 127 0.22 1.10 -19.51
C GLU A 127 -1.23 1.29 -19.98
N ASN A 128 -1.44 1.49 -21.28
CA ASN A 128 -2.80 1.47 -21.81
C ASN A 128 -3.04 0.15 -22.56
N GLU A 129 -3.85 -0.73 -21.96
CA GLU A 129 -4.37 -1.98 -22.56
C GLU A 129 -5.27 -1.74 -23.80
N ALA A 130 -5.33 -0.52 -24.34
CA ALA A 130 -6.21 -0.14 -25.45
C ALA A 130 -5.50 0.24 -26.75
N GLU A 131 -4.17 0.42 -26.78
CA GLU A 131 -3.47 0.86 -27.99
C GLU A 131 -2.28 -0.05 -28.35
N GLU A 132 -2.59 -1.27 -28.80
CA GLU A 132 -1.71 -1.97 -29.74
C GLU A 132 -1.73 -1.24 -31.09
N ARG A 133 -0.95 -0.17 -31.21
CA ARG A 133 -0.39 0.37 -32.47
C ARG A 133 0.35 1.67 -32.16
N THR A 134 1.63 1.58 -31.81
CA THR A 134 2.77 2.24 -32.50
C THR A 134 4.02 2.27 -31.63
N GLY A 135 5.10 1.63 -32.12
CA GLY A 135 6.48 2.02 -31.81
C GLY A 135 7.05 1.65 -30.43
N GLU A 136 7.08 0.37 -30.05
CA GLU A 136 7.91 -0.04 -28.90
C GLU A 136 9.41 0.04 -29.25
N THR A 137 10.17 0.82 -28.47
CA THR A 137 11.64 0.83 -28.56
C THR A 137 12.16 -0.48 -27.96
N GLN A 138 12.42 -1.48 -28.80
CA GLN A 138 12.97 -2.76 -28.36
C GLN A 138 14.44 -2.58 -27.98
N SER A 139 14.82 -3.05 -26.79
CA SER A 139 16.22 -3.13 -26.36
C SER A 139 17.00 -4.19 -27.15
N GLU A 140 18.28 -4.41 -26.81
CA GLU A 140 19.12 -5.43 -27.45
C GLU A 140 18.43 -6.80 -27.51
N VAL A 141 18.52 -7.43 -28.69
CA VAL A 141 17.90 -8.73 -28.97
C VAL A 141 18.48 -9.79 -28.02
N MET A 142 17.60 -10.46 -27.26
CA MET A 142 17.98 -11.48 -26.30
C MET A 142 17.42 -12.86 -26.65
N MET A 143 18.09 -13.89 -26.16
CA MET A 143 17.71 -15.28 -26.37
C MET A 143 16.24 -15.50 -25.97
N THR A 144 15.41 -15.87 -26.95
CA THR A 144 13.97 -16.03 -26.74
C THR A 144 13.58 -17.50 -26.91
N GLY A 145 12.66 -17.96 -26.08
CA GLY A 145 12.20 -19.34 -26.04
C GLY A 145 10.70 -19.48 -25.78
N ARG A 146 10.22 -20.71 -25.83
CA ARG A 146 8.86 -21.10 -25.43
C ARG A 146 8.89 -22.28 -24.49
N VAL A 147 7.95 -22.31 -23.54
CA VAL A 147 7.78 -23.39 -22.57
C VAL A 147 7.11 -24.58 -23.27
N VAL A 148 7.84 -25.69 -23.35
CA VAL A 148 7.35 -26.95 -23.94
C VAL A 148 6.78 -27.91 -22.88
N GLY A 149 7.09 -27.67 -21.61
CA GLY A 149 6.54 -28.43 -20.49
C GLY A 149 6.91 -27.85 -19.14
N VAL A 150 6.13 -28.20 -18.12
CA VAL A 150 6.36 -27.81 -16.73
C VAL A 150 6.81 -29.04 -15.96
N LEU A 151 8.04 -29.02 -15.44
CA LEU A 151 8.68 -30.13 -14.74
C LEU A 151 8.23 -30.18 -13.28
N GLN A 152 8.10 -29.01 -12.65
CA GLN A 152 7.64 -28.88 -11.27
C GLN A 152 6.78 -27.62 -11.12
N ARG A 153 5.60 -27.77 -10.50
CA ARG A 153 4.70 -26.67 -10.19
C ARG A 153 5.10 -25.97 -8.90
N ASN A 154 4.94 -24.65 -8.86
CA ASN A 154 5.09 -23.80 -7.69
C ASN A 154 3.72 -23.25 -7.21
N TRP A 155 2.71 -24.12 -7.24
CA TRP A 155 1.37 -23.75 -6.77
C TRP A 155 1.39 -23.64 -5.25
N ARG A 156 0.80 -22.57 -4.75
CA ARG A 156 0.61 -22.28 -3.33
C ARG A 156 -0.75 -21.64 -3.13
N ASP A 157 -1.11 -21.39 -1.89
CA ASP A 157 -2.29 -20.59 -1.61
C ASP A 157 -2.03 -19.13 -2.00
N TYR A 158 -3.00 -18.54 -2.71
CA TYR A 158 -2.94 -17.17 -3.19
C TYR A 158 -4.07 -16.36 -2.56
N VAL A 159 -3.74 -15.14 -2.12
CA VAL A 159 -4.73 -14.14 -1.74
C VAL A 159 -5.31 -13.55 -3.02
N ALA A 160 -6.63 -13.49 -3.13
CA ALA A 160 -7.32 -12.94 -4.29
C ALA A 160 -8.53 -12.10 -3.88
N THR A 161 -8.89 -11.15 -4.73
CA THR A 161 -10.08 -10.31 -4.57
C THR A 161 -11.18 -10.75 -5.55
N PHE A 162 -12.42 -10.70 -5.09
CA PHE A 162 -13.59 -10.90 -5.92
C PHE A 162 -13.91 -9.62 -6.71
N PRO A 163 -14.37 -9.72 -7.97
CA PRO A 163 -14.83 -8.55 -8.71
C PRO A 163 -16.11 -7.98 -8.08
N TYR A 164 -16.35 -6.68 -8.27
CA TYR A 164 -17.57 -6.01 -7.81
C TYR A 164 -18.79 -6.49 -8.61
N LYS A 165 -19.99 -6.33 -8.03
CA LYS A 165 -21.26 -6.86 -8.57
C LYS A 165 -21.55 -6.45 -10.02
N GLU A 166 -21.09 -5.28 -10.45
CA GLU A 166 -21.35 -4.74 -11.79
C GLU A 166 -20.59 -5.46 -12.90
N ASP A 167 -19.46 -6.12 -12.60
CA ASP A 167 -18.65 -6.86 -13.58
C ASP A 167 -19.15 -8.29 -13.83
N THR A 168 -20.09 -8.77 -12.99
CA THR A 168 -20.69 -10.10 -13.14
C THR A 168 -21.89 -10.06 -14.09
N GLN A 169 -21.63 -10.06 -15.41
CA GLN A 169 -22.68 -10.27 -16.40
C GLN A 169 -23.40 -11.61 -16.13
N THR A 170 -24.73 -11.55 -16.23
CA THR A 170 -25.73 -12.58 -15.96
C THR A 170 -25.46 -13.91 -16.67
N GLN A 171 -24.99 -14.91 -15.91
CA GLN A 171 -25.12 -16.33 -16.30
C GLN A 171 -25.71 -17.15 -15.16
N GLY A 172 -26.84 -17.80 -15.44
CA GLY A 172 -27.36 -19.05 -14.86
C GLY A 172 -27.49 -19.20 -13.33
N LYS A 173 -28.60 -19.78 -12.87
CA LYS A 173 -28.90 -20.02 -11.44
C LYS A 173 -28.04 -21.10 -10.74
N ASN A 174 -27.14 -21.78 -11.44
CA ASN A 174 -26.31 -22.87 -10.88
C ASN A 174 -24.84 -22.53 -11.09
N ALA A 175 -24.04 -22.58 -10.01
CA ALA A 175 -22.59 -22.33 -9.96
C ALA A 175 -22.09 -21.14 -10.81
N ARG A 176 -22.03 -19.95 -10.20
CA ARG A 176 -21.44 -18.77 -10.87
C ARG A 176 -19.93 -18.97 -10.96
N LYS A 177 -19.40 -19.24 -12.16
CA LYS A 177 -17.96 -19.15 -12.44
C LYS A 177 -17.55 -17.69 -12.30
N VAL A 178 -16.75 -17.39 -11.28
CA VAL A 178 -16.25 -16.04 -11.02
C VAL A 178 -14.75 -16.02 -11.30
N LEU A 179 -14.31 -14.99 -12.01
CA LEU A 179 -12.90 -14.74 -12.24
C LEU A 179 -12.39 -13.83 -11.13
N VAL A 180 -11.56 -14.37 -10.23
CA VAL A 180 -10.94 -13.61 -9.13
C VAL A 180 -9.57 -13.10 -9.53
N THR A 181 -9.15 -11.99 -8.92
CA THR A 181 -7.86 -11.35 -9.21
C THR A 181 -6.89 -11.61 -8.07
N PRO A 182 -5.81 -12.39 -8.28
CA PRO A 182 -4.77 -12.59 -7.28
C PRO A 182 -4.08 -11.28 -6.91
N TRP A 183 -3.64 -11.18 -5.66
CA TRP A 183 -2.86 -10.03 -5.18
C TRP A 183 -1.43 -10.01 -5.72
N ASP A 184 -0.89 -11.18 -6.05
CA ASP A 184 0.36 -11.31 -6.79
C ASP A 184 0.07 -11.18 -8.29
N PHE A 185 0.32 -10.01 -8.87
CA PHE A 185 0.05 -9.68 -10.29
C PHE A 185 0.79 -10.59 -11.30
N ARG A 186 1.78 -11.36 -10.86
CA ARG A 186 2.45 -12.38 -11.68
C ARG A 186 1.57 -13.61 -11.94
N ILE A 187 0.56 -13.81 -11.10
CA ILE A 187 -0.39 -14.92 -11.19
C ILE A 187 -1.60 -14.45 -12.02
N PRO A 188 -1.98 -15.19 -13.07
CA PRO A 188 -3.14 -14.84 -13.87
C PRO A 188 -4.42 -14.92 -13.05
N LYS A 189 -5.47 -14.21 -13.49
CA LYS A 189 -6.79 -14.30 -12.89
C LYS A 189 -7.26 -15.75 -12.81
N ILE A 190 -7.84 -16.12 -11.67
CA ILE A 190 -8.21 -17.52 -11.36
C ILE A 190 -9.72 -17.66 -11.48
N ARG A 191 -10.18 -18.63 -12.25
CA ARG A 191 -11.61 -18.95 -12.34
C ARG A 191 -11.99 -19.87 -11.18
N ILE A 192 -12.91 -19.43 -10.34
CA ILE A 192 -13.44 -20.18 -9.19
C ILE A 192 -14.92 -20.47 -9.46
N SER A 193 -15.35 -21.69 -9.17
CA SER A 193 -16.78 -22.05 -9.14
C SER A 193 -17.26 -22.00 -7.70
N THR A 194 -18.26 -21.17 -7.41
CA THR A 194 -18.84 -21.06 -6.07
C THR A 194 -20.32 -20.68 -6.11
N GLN A 195 -21.07 -21.19 -5.14
CA GLN A 195 -22.47 -20.82 -4.90
C GLN A 195 -22.60 -19.61 -3.95
N GLN A 196 -21.50 -19.19 -3.30
CA GLN A 196 -21.47 -18.17 -2.26
C GLN A 196 -21.08 -16.77 -2.77
N VAL A 197 -21.13 -16.53 -4.09
CA VAL A 197 -20.69 -15.26 -4.70
C VAL A 197 -21.33 -14.05 -4.02
N GLU A 198 -22.63 -14.11 -3.75
CA GLU A 198 -23.35 -12.99 -3.12
C GLU A 198 -22.88 -12.70 -1.69
N ALA A 199 -22.59 -13.76 -0.92
CA ALA A 199 -22.05 -13.61 0.43
C ALA A 199 -20.61 -13.07 0.41
N LEU A 200 -19.80 -13.51 -0.54
CA LEU A 200 -18.40 -13.10 -0.71
C LEU A 200 -18.27 -11.68 -1.28
N GLN A 201 -19.31 -11.16 -1.95
CA GLN A 201 -19.40 -9.80 -2.47
C GLN A 201 -20.14 -8.83 -1.53
N ASN A 202 -20.63 -9.28 -0.37
CA ASN A 202 -21.33 -8.38 0.54
C ASN A 202 -20.32 -7.44 1.22
N PRO A 203 -20.54 -6.12 1.12
CA PRO A 203 -19.64 -5.16 1.75
C PRO A 203 -19.67 -5.35 3.26
N TRP A 204 -18.49 -5.48 3.85
CA TRP A 204 -18.37 -5.57 5.29
C TRP A 204 -18.84 -4.27 5.94
N ARG A 205 -19.51 -4.39 7.09
CA ARG A 205 -19.96 -3.25 7.90
C ARG A 205 -19.69 -3.55 9.36
N VAL A 206 -19.41 -2.48 10.10
CA VAL A 206 -19.34 -2.53 11.57
C VAL A 206 -20.65 -3.07 12.13
N ALA A 207 -20.55 -4.01 13.07
CA ALA A 207 -21.72 -4.51 13.77
C ALA A 207 -22.36 -3.40 14.63
N PRO A 208 -23.69 -3.40 14.82
CA PRO A 208 -24.35 -2.38 15.65
C PRO A 208 -23.83 -2.32 17.09
N GLU A 209 -23.51 -3.50 17.64
CA GLU A 209 -23.03 -3.72 19.01
C GLU A 209 -21.71 -4.51 18.96
N GLU A 210 -20.70 -4.00 19.68
CA GLU A 210 -19.37 -4.60 19.81
C GLU A 210 -18.90 -4.36 21.25
N GLU A 211 -19.01 -5.38 22.11
CA GLU A 211 -18.71 -5.24 23.54
C GLU A 211 -17.21 -4.95 23.82
N ASP A 212 -16.33 -5.38 22.91
CA ASP A 212 -14.87 -5.25 23.06
C ASP A 212 -14.29 -3.91 22.58
N ARG A 213 -15.13 -2.99 22.09
CA ARG A 213 -14.70 -1.71 21.51
C ARG A 213 -15.40 -0.53 22.16
N HIS A 214 -14.63 0.52 22.44
CA HIS A 214 -15.20 1.75 22.96
C HIS A 214 -15.84 2.58 21.84
N ASP A 215 -17.13 2.90 21.97
CA ASP A 215 -17.87 3.62 20.94
C ASP A 215 -17.69 5.14 21.04
N LEU A 216 -17.09 5.73 20.00
CA LEU A 216 -16.81 7.16 19.89
C LEU A 216 -17.69 7.88 18.86
N ARG A 217 -18.55 7.17 18.13
CA ARG A 217 -19.28 7.68 16.94
C ARG A 217 -20.14 8.92 17.21
N SER A 218 -20.67 9.02 18.43
CA SER A 218 -21.57 10.09 18.87
C SER A 218 -20.93 11.06 19.87
N THR A 219 -19.86 10.64 20.54
CA THR A 219 -19.25 11.38 21.67
C THR A 219 -18.08 12.25 21.25
N HIS A 220 -17.50 12.00 20.07
CA HIS A 220 -16.34 12.69 19.54
C HIS A 220 -16.60 13.27 18.15
N LEU A 221 -16.04 14.43 17.89
CA LEU A 221 -15.87 14.93 16.53
C LEU A 221 -14.54 14.39 16.00
N VAL A 222 -14.62 13.35 15.18
CA VAL A 222 -13.48 12.73 14.52
C VAL A 222 -13.34 13.28 13.11
N LEU A 223 -12.14 13.65 12.67
CA LEU A 223 -11.83 14.09 11.31
C LEU A 223 -10.47 13.57 10.84
N SER A 224 -10.25 13.49 9.52
CA SER A 224 -8.92 13.26 8.93
C SER A 224 -8.46 14.48 8.13
N ILE A 225 -7.14 14.63 7.97
CA ILE A 225 -6.51 15.66 7.14
C ILE A 225 -5.39 15.00 6.34
N ASP A 226 -5.60 14.86 5.04
CA ASP A 226 -4.78 14.01 4.17
C ASP A 226 -4.38 14.73 2.88
N PRO A 227 -3.46 14.18 2.06
CA PRO A 227 -3.28 14.67 0.70
C PRO A 227 -4.59 14.59 -0.10
N LYS A 228 -4.81 15.56 -0.99
CA LYS A 228 -5.95 15.53 -1.91
C LYS A 228 -5.97 14.22 -2.71
N GLY A 229 -7.12 13.53 -2.69
CA GLY A 229 -7.30 12.25 -3.37
C GLY A 229 -6.79 11.02 -2.58
N CYS A 230 -6.36 11.18 -1.32
CA CYS A 230 -6.00 10.05 -0.46
C CYS A 230 -7.19 9.07 -0.32
N GLU A 231 -6.96 7.77 -0.51
CA GLU A 231 -7.99 6.74 -0.35
C GLU A 231 -7.70 5.83 0.86
N ASP A 232 -6.44 5.73 1.25
CA ASP A 232 -5.86 4.95 2.34
C ASP A 232 -5.68 5.83 3.58
N VAL A 233 -6.79 6.28 4.16
CA VAL A 233 -6.80 7.13 5.36
C VAL A 233 -6.46 6.26 6.58
N ASP A 234 -5.20 6.34 7.02
CA ASP A 234 -4.69 5.54 8.14
C ASP A 234 -5.01 6.15 9.50
N ASP A 235 -5.09 7.47 9.59
CA ASP A 235 -5.24 8.21 10.84
C ASP A 235 -6.36 9.26 10.82
N THR A 236 -6.97 9.44 11.99
CA THR A 236 -7.94 10.49 12.27
C THR A 236 -7.68 11.09 13.65
N LEU A 237 -8.11 12.32 13.85
CA LEU A 237 -7.96 13.08 15.09
C LEU A 237 -9.31 13.44 15.69
N SER A 238 -9.33 13.60 17.01
CA SER A 238 -10.43 14.26 17.72
C SER A 238 -9.89 15.13 18.85
N ILE A 239 -10.61 16.21 19.16
CA ILE A 239 -10.34 17.05 20.33
C ILE A 239 -11.64 17.52 20.95
N ARG A 240 -11.70 17.55 22.29
CA ARG A 240 -12.85 18.10 23.03
C ARG A 240 -12.47 18.63 24.41
N GLU A 241 -13.30 19.51 24.94
CA GLU A 241 -13.23 19.94 26.33
C GLU A 241 -13.97 18.95 27.24
N LEU A 242 -13.35 18.64 28.38
CA LEU A 242 -13.92 17.82 29.44
C LEU A 242 -14.59 18.69 30.51
N LYS A 243 -15.49 18.09 31.30
CA LYS A 243 -16.27 18.80 32.34
C LYS A 243 -15.40 19.44 33.43
N ASN A 244 -14.18 18.96 33.62
CA ASN A 244 -13.20 19.49 34.58
C ASN A 244 -12.34 20.63 34.02
N GLY A 245 -12.59 21.08 32.77
CA GLY A 245 -11.81 22.11 32.09
C GLY A 245 -10.52 21.60 31.44
N HIS A 246 -10.26 20.29 31.48
CA HIS A 246 -9.18 19.67 30.73
C HIS A 246 -9.58 19.48 29.26
N LEU A 247 -8.59 19.20 28.42
CA LEU A 247 -8.82 18.77 27.04
C LEU A 247 -8.62 17.27 26.91
N GLU A 248 -9.34 16.65 25.99
CA GLU A 248 -9.05 15.29 25.54
C GLU A 248 -8.66 15.33 24.07
N LEU A 249 -7.43 14.92 23.77
CA LEU A 249 -6.91 14.73 22.42
C LEU A 249 -6.94 13.25 22.08
N GLY A 250 -7.50 12.88 20.93
CA GLY A 250 -7.53 11.52 20.43
C GLY A 250 -6.81 11.40 19.08
N VAL A 251 -5.97 10.37 18.95
CA VAL A 251 -5.45 9.87 17.68
C VAL A 251 -6.05 8.47 17.47
N HIS A 252 -6.68 8.25 16.33
CA HIS A 252 -7.34 6.98 16.00
C HIS A 252 -6.77 6.44 14.69
N ILE A 253 -6.16 5.26 14.76
CA ILE A 253 -5.47 4.59 13.67
C ILE A 253 -6.32 3.43 13.15
N ALA A 254 -6.34 3.20 11.84
CA ALA A 254 -7.02 2.08 11.21
C ALA A 254 -6.72 0.72 11.90
N ASP A 255 -7.75 -0.04 12.29
CA ASP A 255 -7.56 -1.33 12.95
C ASP A 255 -7.32 -2.47 11.95
N VAL A 256 -6.17 -2.42 11.27
CA VAL A 256 -5.74 -3.45 10.32
C VAL A 256 -5.69 -4.85 10.97
N THR A 257 -5.34 -4.93 12.25
CA THR A 257 -5.24 -6.21 13.00
C THR A 257 -6.57 -6.92 13.20
N HIS A 258 -7.68 -6.21 13.04
CA HIS A 258 -9.00 -6.83 12.99
C HIS A 258 -9.14 -7.73 11.76
N PHE A 259 -8.68 -7.26 10.59
CA PHE A 259 -8.86 -7.95 9.30
C PHE A 259 -7.70 -8.87 8.93
N VAL A 260 -6.46 -8.48 9.25
CA VAL A 260 -5.26 -9.25 8.92
C VAL A 260 -4.81 -10.01 10.16
N LYS A 261 -5.10 -11.31 10.20
CA LYS A 261 -4.73 -12.18 11.33
C LYS A 261 -3.29 -12.69 11.19
N PRO A 262 -2.54 -12.80 12.31
CA PRO A 262 -1.19 -13.35 12.28
C PRO A 262 -1.12 -14.70 11.58
N ASN A 263 -0.11 -14.90 10.74
CA ASN A 263 0.12 -16.11 9.94
C ASN A 263 -0.98 -16.45 8.92
N SER A 264 -1.94 -15.56 8.68
CA SER A 264 -2.84 -15.70 7.53
C SER A 264 -2.07 -15.50 6.22
N TYR A 265 -2.61 -15.99 5.09
CA TYR A 265 -1.98 -15.76 3.78
C TYR A 265 -1.86 -14.26 3.44
N THR A 266 -2.82 -13.45 3.89
CA THR A 266 -2.75 -11.98 3.77
C THR A 266 -1.60 -11.40 4.58
N ASP A 267 -1.41 -11.85 5.83
CA ASP A 267 -0.29 -11.42 6.69
C ASP A 267 1.07 -11.82 6.09
N MET A 268 1.20 -13.06 5.60
CA MET A 268 2.45 -13.53 4.98
C MET A 268 2.82 -12.72 3.74
N GLU A 269 1.84 -12.41 2.88
CA GLU A 269 2.05 -11.60 1.68
C GLU A 269 2.34 -10.13 2.02
N ALA A 270 1.63 -9.54 2.99
CA ALA A 270 1.91 -8.20 3.50
C ALA A 270 3.32 -8.10 4.09
N LYS A 271 3.74 -9.11 4.87
CA LYS A 271 5.08 -9.22 5.45
C LYS A 271 6.17 -9.31 4.39
N ALA A 272 5.92 -10.02 3.28
CA ALA A 272 6.86 -10.10 2.17
C ALA A 272 7.01 -8.76 1.42
N ARG A 273 5.96 -7.92 1.41
CA ARG A 273 5.96 -6.58 0.80
C ARG A 273 6.52 -5.50 1.72
N ALA A 274 6.36 -5.66 3.04
CA ALA A 274 6.80 -4.79 4.13
C ALA A 274 6.22 -3.38 4.18
N THR A 275 6.08 -2.68 3.05
CA THR A 275 5.55 -1.32 2.96
C THR A 275 4.86 -1.07 1.61
N THR A 276 3.99 -0.08 1.57
CA THR A 276 3.50 0.49 0.31
C THR A 276 4.60 1.35 -0.32
N TYR A 277 4.80 1.23 -1.63
CA TYR A 277 5.71 2.11 -2.39
C TYR A 277 4.89 3.14 -3.18
N TYR A 278 5.13 4.42 -2.90
CA TYR A 278 4.51 5.54 -3.60
C TYR A 278 5.51 6.07 -4.65
N LEU A 279 5.14 5.95 -5.93
CA LEU A 279 5.84 6.58 -7.05
C LEU A 279 5.01 7.77 -7.56
N ALA A 280 5.59 8.55 -8.48
CA ALA A 280 4.92 9.71 -9.05
C ALA A 280 3.62 9.36 -9.80
N ASP A 281 3.60 8.23 -10.50
CA ASP A 281 2.51 7.79 -11.39
C ASP A 281 1.68 6.63 -10.83
N ARG A 282 2.16 5.95 -9.78
CA ARG A 282 1.54 4.71 -9.29
C ARG A 282 1.85 4.43 -7.82
N ARG A 283 1.01 3.58 -7.22
CA ARG A 283 1.17 3.07 -5.86
C ARG A 283 1.22 1.54 -5.88
N TYR A 284 2.16 0.96 -5.14
CA TYR A 284 2.24 -0.49 -4.94
C TYR A 284 1.88 -0.82 -3.50
N ASP A 285 0.65 -1.28 -3.29
CA ASP A 285 0.13 -1.47 -1.94
C ASP A 285 0.76 -2.67 -1.22
N MET A 286 0.96 -2.49 0.08
CA MET A 286 1.29 -3.58 1.00
C MET A 286 0.11 -4.55 1.15
N LEU A 287 -1.11 -4.00 1.30
CA LEU A 287 -2.35 -4.74 1.48
C LEU A 287 -3.25 -4.61 0.26
N PRO A 288 -4.11 -5.61 -0.02
CA PRO A 288 -5.13 -5.49 -1.06
C PRO A 288 -5.96 -4.20 -0.91
N SER A 289 -6.33 -3.57 -2.03
CA SER A 289 -7.08 -2.30 -2.05
C SER A 289 -8.40 -2.35 -1.28
N ILE A 290 -9.10 -3.49 -1.28
CA ILE A 290 -10.30 -3.69 -0.46
C ILE A 290 -10.02 -3.49 1.05
N LEU A 291 -8.82 -3.84 1.52
CA LEU A 291 -8.42 -3.59 2.90
C LEU A 291 -7.90 -2.16 3.07
N SER A 292 -6.92 -1.73 2.28
CA SER A 292 -6.25 -0.43 2.48
C SER A 292 -7.11 0.77 2.13
N ALA A 293 -7.91 0.72 1.06
CA ALA A 293 -8.67 1.85 0.54
C ALA A 293 -10.17 1.82 0.91
N ASP A 294 -10.66 0.74 1.53
CA ASP A 294 -12.06 0.64 1.99
C ASP A 294 -12.17 0.19 3.44
N LEU A 295 -11.97 -1.10 3.75
CA LEU A 295 -12.36 -1.66 5.05
C LEU A 295 -11.58 -1.09 6.24
N CYS A 296 -10.27 -0.89 6.08
CA CYS A 296 -9.42 -0.29 7.11
C CYS A 296 -9.42 1.24 7.03
N SER A 297 -9.57 1.80 5.82
CA SER A 297 -9.53 3.24 5.58
C SER A 297 -10.59 3.97 6.41
N LEU A 298 -10.17 4.98 7.15
CA LEU A 298 -11.01 5.77 8.06
C LEU A 298 -11.83 6.84 7.30
N LEU A 299 -12.52 6.41 6.24
CA LEU A 299 -13.29 7.24 5.33
C LEU A 299 -14.37 8.08 6.04
N GLY A 300 -14.66 9.25 5.48
CA GLY A 300 -15.71 10.15 5.94
C GLY A 300 -17.11 9.52 5.87
N GLY A 301 -17.92 9.75 6.91
CA GLY A 301 -19.32 9.35 6.97
C GLY A 301 -19.59 7.86 7.27
N VAL A 302 -18.55 7.02 7.36
CA VAL A 302 -18.69 5.57 7.54
C VAL A 302 -18.19 5.13 8.90
N ASP A 303 -18.86 4.13 9.50
CA ASP A 303 -18.40 3.52 10.75
C ASP A 303 -17.18 2.63 10.46
N ARG A 304 -16.13 2.82 11.25
CA ARG A 304 -14.85 2.10 11.11
C ARG A 304 -14.30 1.67 12.46
N TYR A 305 -13.59 0.55 12.44
CA TYR A 305 -12.80 0.09 13.58
C TYR A 305 -11.45 0.80 13.59
N ALA A 306 -11.10 1.31 14.76
CA ALA A 306 -9.81 1.94 14.99
C ALA A 306 -9.15 1.40 16.27
N VAL A 307 -7.84 1.61 16.35
CA VAL A 307 -7.06 1.51 17.58
C VAL A 307 -6.69 2.95 17.96
N SER A 308 -7.03 3.36 19.18
CA SER A 308 -6.91 4.76 19.57
C SER A 308 -6.00 4.94 20.77
N VAL A 309 -5.32 6.07 20.76
CA VAL A 309 -4.61 6.64 21.89
C VAL A 309 -5.26 7.97 22.21
N MET A 310 -5.68 8.15 23.46
CA MET A 310 -6.33 9.37 23.91
C MET A 310 -5.62 9.93 25.13
N TRP A 311 -5.36 11.23 25.14
CA TRP A 311 -4.68 11.95 26.21
C TRP A 311 -5.63 12.93 26.87
N GLU A 312 -5.72 12.88 28.18
CA GLU A 312 -6.27 13.98 28.98
C GLU A 312 -5.14 14.98 29.21
N LEU A 313 -5.33 16.20 28.70
CA LEU A 313 -4.38 17.30 28.76
C LEU A 313 -4.89 18.38 29.72
N ASP A 314 -3.98 18.98 30.47
CA ASP A 314 -4.27 20.20 31.21
C ASP A 314 -4.81 21.30 30.29
N GLY A 315 -5.88 21.99 30.69
CA GLY A 315 -6.54 22.98 29.85
C GLY A 315 -5.72 24.25 29.60
N ALA A 316 -4.74 24.56 30.46
CA ALA A 316 -3.91 25.75 30.35
C ALA A 316 -2.50 25.44 29.84
N THR A 317 -1.88 24.36 30.33
CA THR A 317 -0.48 24.04 29.98
C THR A 317 -0.34 23.02 28.87
N TYR A 318 -1.43 22.30 28.53
CA TYR A 318 -1.43 21.14 27.65
C TYR A 318 -0.50 20.02 28.12
N ASP A 319 -0.23 19.94 29.42
CA ASP A 319 0.53 18.84 30.02
C ASP A 319 -0.32 17.58 30.06
N ILE A 320 0.30 16.45 29.72
CA ILE A 320 -0.37 15.16 29.71
C ILE A 320 -0.62 14.71 31.15
N ARG A 321 -1.89 14.57 31.52
CA ARG A 321 -2.32 14.08 32.84
C ARG A 321 -2.58 12.58 32.83
N ARG A 322 -3.21 12.07 31.78
CA ARG A 322 -3.55 10.66 31.64
C ARG A 322 -3.48 10.24 30.18
N VAL A 323 -3.18 8.96 29.96
CA VAL A 323 -3.22 8.34 28.63
C VAL A 323 -4.09 7.09 28.68
N TRP A 324 -4.92 6.93 27.67
CA TRP A 324 -5.74 5.75 27.44
C TRP A 324 -5.40 5.14 26.09
N TYR A 325 -5.42 3.81 26.04
CA TYR A 325 -5.16 3.03 24.83
C TYR A 325 -6.26 1.98 24.71
N GLY A 326 -6.79 1.77 23.51
CA GLY A 326 -7.76 0.70 23.29
C GLY A 326 -8.35 0.68 21.90
N ARG A 327 -9.17 -0.34 21.65
CA ARG A 327 -9.92 -0.48 20.41
C ARG A 327 -11.20 0.36 20.48
N THR A 328 -11.53 1.00 19.38
CA THR A 328 -12.66 1.91 19.27
C THR A 328 -13.48 1.65 18.02
N ILE A 329 -14.70 2.19 18.03
CA ILE A 329 -15.52 2.39 16.84
C ILE A 329 -15.64 3.89 16.64
N ILE A 330 -15.27 4.37 15.45
CA ILE A 330 -15.33 5.78 15.09
C ILE A 330 -16.17 5.99 13.85
N ARG A 331 -16.62 7.23 13.66
CA ARG A 331 -17.16 7.72 12.39
C ARG A 331 -16.50 9.05 12.10
N SER A 332 -15.55 9.06 11.16
CA SER A 332 -14.95 10.31 10.69
C SER A 332 -16.06 11.19 10.11
N ARG A 333 -16.23 12.40 10.63
CA ARG A 333 -17.26 13.33 10.19
C ARG A 333 -16.82 14.12 8.97
N TYR A 334 -15.52 14.38 8.86
CA TYR A 334 -14.93 15.17 7.80
C TYR A 334 -13.62 14.53 7.35
N LYS A 335 -13.42 14.49 6.03
CA LYS A 335 -12.16 14.12 5.40
C LYS A 335 -11.65 15.35 4.65
N LEU A 336 -10.66 16.03 5.22
CA LEU A 336 -10.16 17.30 4.68
C LEU A 336 -8.87 17.08 3.90
N SER A 337 -8.62 17.89 2.87
CA SER A 337 -7.27 18.02 2.33
C SER A 337 -6.43 18.95 3.22
N TYR A 338 -5.10 18.83 3.16
CA TYR A 338 -4.20 19.77 3.83
C TYR A 338 -4.47 21.22 3.43
N GLU A 339 -4.69 21.49 2.15
CA GLU A 339 -4.95 22.84 1.66
C GLU A 339 -6.26 23.40 2.24
N VAL A 340 -7.33 22.60 2.27
CA VAL A 340 -8.62 22.99 2.83
C VAL A 340 -8.54 23.24 4.33
N ALA A 341 -7.87 22.34 5.08
CA ALA A 341 -7.69 22.51 6.51
C ALA A 341 -6.87 23.77 6.84
N GLN A 342 -5.86 24.07 6.03
CA GLN A 342 -5.06 25.28 6.18
C GLN A 342 -5.89 26.54 5.92
N GLN A 343 -6.69 26.57 4.85
CA GLN A 343 -7.59 27.69 4.55
C GLN A 343 -8.57 27.96 5.72
N LEU A 344 -9.20 26.90 6.24
CA LEU A 344 -10.11 27.02 7.39
C LEU A 344 -9.38 27.52 8.66
N LEU A 345 -8.14 27.08 8.88
CA LEU A 345 -7.30 27.55 9.98
C LEU A 345 -7.00 29.06 9.84
N ASP A 346 -6.71 29.52 8.63
CA ASP A 346 -6.41 30.92 8.29
C ASP A 346 -7.67 31.81 8.29
N GLY A 347 -8.85 31.22 8.42
CA GLY A 347 -10.14 31.92 8.44
C GLY A 347 -10.74 32.15 7.05
N ASP A 348 -10.17 31.55 6.02
CA ASP A 348 -10.77 31.49 4.69
C ASP A 348 -11.88 30.44 4.67
N LEU A 349 -13.10 30.90 4.41
CA LEU A 349 -14.32 30.07 4.39
C LEU A 349 -14.76 29.72 2.96
N GLU A 350 -13.99 30.09 1.93
CA GLU A 350 -14.24 29.70 0.54
C GLU A 350 -14.44 28.18 0.37
N PRO A 351 -13.64 27.30 1.03
CA PRO A 351 -13.78 25.85 0.89
C PRO A 351 -15.14 25.29 1.30
N LEU A 352 -15.92 26.01 2.12
CA LEU A 352 -17.27 25.59 2.51
C LEU A 352 -18.24 25.52 1.33
N ASN A 353 -17.94 26.22 0.24
CA ASN A 353 -18.78 26.25 -0.97
C ASN A 353 -18.22 25.34 -2.08
N THR A 354 -16.92 25.09 -2.09
CA THR A 354 -16.23 24.36 -3.16
C THR A 354 -15.95 22.91 -2.83
N ASP A 355 -15.73 22.55 -1.56
CA ASP A 355 -15.45 21.18 -1.15
C ASP A 355 -16.75 20.39 -0.87
N PRO A 356 -17.00 19.28 -1.59
CA PRO A 356 -18.16 18.41 -1.35
C PRO A 356 -18.27 17.88 0.09
N GLU A 357 -17.16 17.62 0.77
CA GLU A 357 -17.13 17.09 2.14
C GLU A 357 -17.65 18.12 3.16
N LEU A 358 -17.64 19.41 2.82
CA LEU A 358 -18.02 20.53 3.69
C LEU A 358 -19.41 21.12 3.39
N GLN A 359 -20.08 20.72 2.31
CA GLN A 359 -21.37 21.28 1.91
C GLN A 359 -22.47 21.13 2.98
N THR A 360 -22.43 20.07 3.77
CA THR A 360 -23.41 19.85 4.85
C THR A 360 -23.13 20.71 6.10
N VAL A 361 -21.91 21.23 6.23
CA VAL A 361 -21.46 22.08 7.34
C VAL A 361 -21.84 23.54 7.11
N SER A 362 -21.77 24.00 5.86
CA SER A 362 -22.05 25.40 5.49
C SER A 362 -23.47 25.86 5.87
N GLN A 363 -24.41 24.92 6.02
CA GLN A 363 -25.80 25.19 6.38
C GLN A 363 -26.07 25.20 7.91
N ASP A 364 -25.11 24.78 8.73
CA ASP A 364 -25.28 24.64 10.19
C ASP A 364 -24.12 25.32 10.92
N SER A 365 -24.38 26.54 11.42
CA SER A 365 -23.38 27.35 12.11
C SER A 365 -22.75 26.64 13.30
N THR A 366 -23.51 25.80 14.01
CA THR A 366 -22.99 25.10 15.20
C THR A 366 -21.99 24.01 14.83
N LYS A 367 -22.18 23.32 13.70
CA LYS A 367 -21.21 22.34 13.17
C LYS A 367 -19.96 23.03 12.66
N LEU A 368 -20.12 24.16 11.98
CA LEU A 368 -19.02 24.96 11.49
C LEU A 368 -18.14 25.46 12.64
N ASP A 369 -18.75 26.06 13.67
CA ASP A 369 -18.02 26.57 14.84
C ASP A 369 -17.23 25.46 15.53
N ARG A 370 -17.81 24.26 15.66
CA ARG A 370 -17.13 23.10 16.24
C ARG A 370 -15.95 22.62 15.39
N LEU A 371 -16.11 22.58 14.07
CA LEU A 371 -15.04 22.18 13.16
C LEU A 371 -13.87 23.18 13.22
N LEU A 372 -14.16 24.47 13.08
CA LEU A 372 -13.15 25.53 13.15
C LEU A 372 -12.44 25.56 14.51
N TRP A 373 -13.19 25.39 15.60
CA TRP A 373 -12.62 25.27 16.94
C TRP A 373 -11.70 24.05 17.05
N ALA A 374 -12.11 22.88 16.54
CA ALA A 374 -11.31 21.66 16.60
C ALA A 374 -9.99 21.81 15.82
N ILE A 375 -10.03 22.33 14.59
CA ILE A 375 -8.82 22.58 13.78
C ILE A 375 -7.86 23.52 14.52
N ARG A 376 -8.37 24.64 15.02
CA ARG A 376 -7.56 25.63 15.76
C ARG A 376 -6.95 25.04 17.04
N LYS A 377 -7.73 24.29 17.81
CA LYS A 377 -7.26 23.69 19.06
C LYS A 377 -6.28 22.55 18.84
N LEU A 378 -6.46 21.73 17.80
CA LEU A 378 -5.47 20.74 17.40
C LEU A 378 -4.14 21.41 17.06
N THR A 379 -4.15 22.47 16.25
CA THR A 379 -2.93 23.22 15.92
C THR A 379 -2.28 23.89 17.13
N GLU A 380 -3.07 24.46 18.05
CA GLU A 380 -2.54 25.06 19.27
C GLU A 380 -1.83 24.03 20.16
N VAL A 381 -2.46 22.88 20.38
CA VAL A 381 -1.87 21.78 21.15
C VAL A 381 -0.62 21.24 20.46
N ALA A 382 -0.67 21.00 19.14
CA ALA A 382 0.47 20.51 18.38
C ALA A 382 1.67 21.48 18.45
N ARG A 383 1.45 22.79 18.31
CA ARG A 383 2.50 23.80 18.48
C ARG A 383 3.15 23.72 19.86
N ALA A 384 2.35 23.63 20.93
CA ALA A 384 2.88 23.52 22.28
C ALA A 384 3.68 22.23 22.50
N VAL A 385 3.22 21.10 21.97
CA VAL A 385 3.94 19.82 22.04
C VAL A 385 5.26 19.91 21.27
N ARG A 386 5.24 20.47 20.06
CA ARG A 386 6.43 20.68 19.23
C ARG A 386 7.46 21.57 19.94
N THR A 387 7.05 22.72 20.49
CA THR A 387 7.97 23.60 21.22
C THR A 387 8.66 22.87 22.38
N ARG A 388 7.97 22.00 23.11
CA ARG A 388 8.61 21.18 24.17
C ARG A 388 9.58 20.15 23.61
N ARG A 389 9.24 19.54 22.48
CA ARG A 389 10.09 18.58 21.76
C ARG A 389 11.38 19.27 21.27
N ASP A 390 11.28 20.47 20.72
CA ASP A 390 12.42 21.26 20.24
C ASP A 390 13.31 21.73 21.40
N MET A 391 12.71 22.21 22.50
CA MET A 391 13.45 22.50 23.74
C MET A 391 14.16 21.28 24.34
N SER A 392 13.72 20.07 23.98
CA SER A 392 14.36 18.80 24.37
C SER A 392 15.44 18.34 23.38
N GLY A 393 15.77 19.16 22.37
CA GLY A 393 16.85 18.93 21.42
C GLY A 393 16.46 18.25 20.12
N ALA A 394 15.16 18.15 19.81
CA ALA A 394 14.75 17.53 18.56
C ALA A 394 15.32 18.26 17.34
N LEU A 395 15.70 17.48 16.33
CA LEU A 395 16.28 17.97 15.09
C LEU A 395 15.20 18.03 14.01
N GLU A 396 15.04 19.19 13.40
CA GLU A 396 14.23 19.40 12.20
C GLU A 396 15.17 19.46 10.98
N LEU A 397 14.94 18.63 9.98
CA LEU A 397 15.70 18.63 8.73
C LEU A 397 14.77 19.07 7.61
N GLU A 398 14.93 20.30 7.15
CA GLU A 398 14.15 20.81 6.03
C GLU A 398 14.66 20.21 4.71
N GLY A 399 13.76 19.57 3.97
CA GLY A 399 13.98 19.09 2.62
C GLY A 399 12.90 19.63 1.69
N VAL A 400 13.29 20.01 0.46
CA VAL A 400 12.32 20.38 -0.57
C VAL A 400 11.76 19.11 -1.18
N GLU A 401 10.54 18.74 -0.79
CA GLU A 401 9.79 17.70 -1.49
C GLU A 401 9.18 18.27 -2.77
N VAL A 402 9.27 17.52 -3.86
CA VAL A 402 8.73 17.90 -5.17
C VAL A 402 7.58 16.96 -5.53
N ARG A 403 6.45 17.53 -5.96
CA ARG A 403 5.33 16.80 -6.56
C ARG A 403 5.48 16.87 -8.08
N VAL A 404 5.43 15.70 -8.72
CA VAL A 404 5.38 15.60 -10.18
C VAL A 404 3.94 15.85 -10.63
N GLN A 405 3.75 16.79 -11.55
CA GLN A 405 2.49 16.97 -12.26
C GLN A 405 2.55 16.13 -13.53
N LEU A 406 1.60 15.22 -13.66
CA LEU A 406 1.50 14.35 -14.82
C LEU A 406 0.41 14.89 -15.78
N GLY A 407 0.76 14.95 -17.05
CA GLY A 407 -0.13 15.30 -18.14
C GLY A 407 -0.85 14.11 -18.74
N VAL A 408 -1.26 14.26 -19.99
CA VAL A 408 -1.89 13.18 -20.77
C VAL A 408 -0.87 12.05 -20.98
N GLU A 409 -1.30 10.79 -20.87
CA GLU A 409 -0.43 9.60 -21.03
C GLU A 409 0.73 9.50 -20.01
N ASN A 410 0.58 10.07 -18.81
CA ASN A 410 1.62 10.07 -17.76
C ASN A 410 2.93 10.79 -18.19
N SER A 411 2.86 11.75 -19.12
CA SER A 411 3.98 12.66 -19.38
C SER A 411 4.25 13.53 -18.15
N ILE A 412 5.51 13.86 -17.88
CA ILE A 412 5.84 14.83 -16.83
C ILE A 412 5.65 16.23 -17.42
N ASP A 413 4.63 16.94 -16.93
CA ASP A 413 4.33 18.30 -17.36
C ASP A 413 5.10 19.33 -16.52
N ASP A 414 5.16 19.12 -15.20
CA ASP A 414 5.83 20.03 -14.27
C ASP A 414 6.34 19.33 -12.99
N LEU A 415 7.25 20.00 -12.28
CA LEU A 415 7.80 19.60 -11.00
C LEU A 415 7.57 20.73 -9.98
N VAL A 416 6.54 20.59 -9.15
CA VAL A 416 6.11 21.65 -8.23
C VAL A 416 6.58 21.34 -6.80
N PRO A 417 7.38 22.23 -6.18
CA PRO A 417 7.74 22.11 -4.77
C PRO A 417 6.49 22.11 -3.88
N LYS A 418 6.42 21.15 -2.96
CA LYS A 418 5.36 21.14 -1.94
C LYS A 418 5.58 22.33 -1.01
N GLN A 419 4.53 23.12 -0.82
CA GLN A 419 4.55 24.21 0.14
C GLN A 419 4.39 23.65 1.56
N PRO A 420 5.29 23.99 2.51
CA PRO A 420 5.09 23.63 3.90
C PRO A 420 3.89 24.40 4.45
N LEU A 421 2.98 23.70 5.14
CA LEU A 421 1.76 24.27 5.73
C LEU A 421 1.75 23.95 7.22
N GLN A 422 1.17 24.83 8.04
CA GLN A 422 1.07 24.61 9.48
C GLN A 422 0.30 23.33 9.83
N VAL A 423 -0.69 22.97 9.03
CA VAL A 423 -1.47 21.75 9.22
C VAL A 423 -0.64 20.47 8.97
N HIS A 424 0.35 20.49 8.06
CA HIS A 424 1.27 19.35 7.89
C HIS A 424 2.01 19.07 9.20
N GLU A 425 2.51 20.13 9.84
CA GLU A 425 3.20 20.04 11.13
C GLU A 425 2.26 19.60 12.26
N THR A 426 1.00 20.06 12.21
CA THR A 426 -0.02 19.69 13.20
C THR A 426 -0.26 18.18 13.18
N ILE A 427 -0.49 17.61 12.00
CA ILE A 427 -0.68 16.16 11.84
C ILE A 427 0.59 15.40 12.22
N ALA A 428 1.76 15.85 11.73
CA ALA A 428 3.03 15.21 12.05
C ALA A 428 3.30 15.15 13.56
N GLU A 429 3.05 16.24 14.30
CA GLU A 429 3.29 16.26 15.75
C GLU A 429 2.30 15.36 16.51
N CYS A 430 1.03 15.31 16.09
CA CYS A 430 0.07 14.36 16.66
C CYS A 430 0.50 12.91 16.43
N MET A 431 1.02 12.58 15.23
CA MET A 431 1.53 11.24 14.92
C MET A 431 2.80 10.91 15.69
N ILE A 432 3.73 11.86 15.84
CA ILE A 432 4.94 11.69 16.68
C ILE A 432 4.54 11.41 18.13
N LEU A 433 3.57 12.17 18.67
CA LEU A 433 3.06 11.97 20.02
C LEU A 433 2.43 10.58 20.19
N ALA A 434 1.60 10.15 19.24
CA ALA A 434 1.01 8.81 19.24
C ALA A 434 2.09 7.72 19.22
N ASN A 435 3.03 7.80 18.28
CA ASN A 435 4.13 6.84 18.16
C ASN A 435 4.98 6.77 19.42
N HIS A 436 5.30 7.92 20.03
CA HIS A 436 6.05 7.97 21.29
C HIS A 436 5.33 7.22 22.42
N TRP A 437 4.06 7.51 22.64
CA TRP A 437 3.29 6.92 23.75
C TRP A 437 2.96 5.45 23.51
N VAL A 438 2.73 5.02 22.27
CA VAL A 438 2.59 3.60 21.93
C VAL A 438 3.91 2.88 22.14
N ALA A 439 5.02 3.41 21.64
CA ALA A 439 6.36 2.84 21.82
C ALA A 439 6.70 2.64 23.31
N LYS A 440 6.42 3.66 24.14
CA LYS A 440 6.56 3.57 25.59
C LYS A 440 5.69 2.44 26.17
N LYS A 441 4.41 2.40 25.81
CA LYS A 441 3.47 1.39 26.32
C LYS A 441 3.86 -0.03 25.96
N ILE A 442 4.24 -0.29 24.70
CA ILE A 442 4.63 -1.63 24.25
C ILE A 442 5.99 -2.05 24.84
N TRP A 443 6.91 -1.11 25.05
CA TRP A 443 8.18 -1.39 25.72
C TRP A 443 7.98 -1.73 27.20
N GLU A 444 7.15 -0.98 27.92
CA GLU A 444 6.79 -1.27 29.32
C GLU A 444 6.06 -2.62 29.46
N SER A 445 5.23 -2.98 28.47
CA SER A 445 4.42 -4.21 28.51
C SER A 445 5.18 -5.44 28.01
N PHE A 446 6.05 -5.27 27.01
CA PHE A 446 6.80 -6.34 26.35
C PHE A 446 8.29 -5.98 26.17
N PRO A 447 9.08 -5.81 27.25
CA PRO A 447 10.43 -5.24 27.17
C PRO A 447 11.41 -5.99 26.25
N GLN A 448 11.21 -7.31 26.06
CA GLN A 448 12.09 -8.17 25.26
C GLN A 448 11.63 -8.34 23.80
N GLN A 449 10.43 -7.86 23.45
CA GLN A 449 9.78 -8.14 22.17
C GLN A 449 9.12 -6.90 21.54
N ALA A 450 9.29 -5.72 22.15
CA ALA A 450 8.74 -4.49 21.64
C ALA A 450 9.32 -4.14 20.26
N LEU A 451 8.45 -3.90 19.29
CA LEU A 451 8.83 -3.40 17.97
C LEU A 451 9.11 -1.90 18.08
N LEU A 452 10.39 -1.52 17.99
CA LEU A 452 10.84 -0.15 18.14
C LEU A 452 11.65 0.29 16.91
N ARG A 453 11.65 1.60 16.63
CA ARG A 453 12.49 2.23 15.61
C ARG A 453 13.49 3.16 16.29
N LEU A 454 14.77 2.96 15.99
CA LEU A 454 15.88 3.76 16.53
C LEU A 454 16.58 4.50 15.38
N HIS A 455 16.93 5.76 15.61
CA HIS A 455 17.90 6.49 14.79
C HIS A 455 19.19 6.66 15.60
N PRO A 456 20.30 5.96 15.25
CA PRO A 456 21.55 6.08 16.01
C PRO A 456 22.16 7.47 15.85
N PRO A 457 22.99 7.94 16.82
CA PRO A 457 23.75 9.17 16.65
C PRO A 457 24.56 9.15 15.35
N PRO A 458 24.65 10.28 14.64
CA PRO A 458 25.40 10.34 13.40
C PRO A 458 26.89 10.09 13.64
N ARG A 459 27.57 9.47 12.67
CA ARG A 459 29.02 9.29 12.77
C ARG A 459 29.73 10.61 12.52
N GLN A 460 30.59 10.98 13.46
CA GLN A 460 31.35 12.25 13.43
C GLN A 460 32.20 12.40 12.15
N GLU A 461 32.65 11.29 11.56
CA GLU A 461 33.41 11.29 10.30
C GLU A 461 32.66 11.94 9.13
N PHE A 462 31.33 11.82 9.08
CA PHE A 462 30.50 12.37 8.00
C PHE A 462 30.35 13.90 8.07
N PHE A 463 30.72 14.53 9.18
CA PHE A 463 30.57 15.96 9.36
C PHE A 463 31.86 16.75 9.19
N LYS A 464 33.02 16.09 9.13
CA LYS A 464 34.33 16.75 9.00
C LYS A 464 34.40 17.66 7.77
N GLU A 465 33.89 17.20 6.63
CA GLU A 465 33.85 17.98 5.39
C GLU A 465 32.89 19.16 5.51
N LEU A 466 31.73 18.96 6.14
CA LEU A 466 30.75 20.02 6.38
C LEU A 466 31.33 21.10 7.31
N GLU A 467 31.98 20.70 8.41
CA GLU A 467 32.67 21.60 9.34
C GLU A 467 33.76 22.41 8.64
N ALA A 468 34.61 21.75 7.84
CA ALA A 468 35.67 22.42 7.09
C ALA A 468 35.10 23.44 6.08
N CYS A 469 34.03 23.08 5.37
CA CYS A 469 33.33 23.98 4.46
C CYS A 469 32.69 25.17 5.18
N ALA A 470 32.03 24.93 6.31
CA ALA A 470 31.40 25.97 7.14
C ALA A 470 32.45 26.95 7.67
N GLN A 471 33.56 26.44 8.22
CA GLN A 471 34.68 27.25 8.69
C GLN A 471 35.29 28.11 7.57
N ALA A 472 35.51 27.52 6.38
CA ALA A 472 36.03 28.25 5.23
C ALA A 472 35.11 29.38 4.75
N LYS A 473 33.80 29.26 4.99
CA LYS A 473 32.79 30.29 4.67
C LYS A 473 32.54 31.27 5.83
N GLY A 474 33.28 31.17 6.93
CA GLY A 474 33.12 32.05 8.10
C GLY A 474 31.94 31.70 9.00
N ALA A 475 31.27 30.57 8.77
CA ALA A 475 30.26 30.02 9.68
C ALA A 475 30.99 29.29 10.82
N ALA A 476 31.32 30.02 11.88
CA ALA A 476 31.86 29.44 13.10
C ALA A 476 30.72 28.80 13.91
N GLY A 477 30.84 27.52 14.27
CA GLY A 477 30.05 26.94 15.38
C GLY A 477 29.10 25.77 15.09
N VAL A 478 29.31 24.97 14.04
CA VAL A 478 28.61 23.66 13.97
C VAL A 478 29.16 22.77 15.08
N ASN A 479 28.45 22.67 16.21
CA ASN A 479 28.85 21.85 17.36
C ASN A 479 28.17 20.48 17.30
N ILE A 480 28.97 19.44 17.15
CA ILE A 480 28.55 18.05 16.89
C ILE A 480 28.88 17.14 18.08
N SER A 481 29.35 17.72 19.19
CA SER A 481 29.88 16.97 20.34
C SER A 481 28.84 16.39 21.30
N SER A 482 27.56 16.75 21.15
CA SER A 482 26.43 16.17 21.90
C SER A 482 25.40 15.57 20.94
N GLY A 483 24.89 14.37 21.25
CA GLY A 483 23.66 13.85 20.62
C GLY A 483 22.49 14.85 20.75
N PRO A 484 21.36 14.59 20.07
CA PRO A 484 20.50 15.60 19.42
C PRO A 484 20.07 16.70 20.41
N ALA A 485 20.93 17.69 20.57
CA ALA A 485 20.78 18.80 21.50
C ALA A 485 21.75 19.88 21.02
N THR A 486 21.55 20.30 19.79
CA THR A 486 22.06 21.56 19.27
C THR A 486 21.19 21.89 18.06
N GLU A 487 20.28 22.84 18.22
CA GLU A 487 19.87 23.69 17.11
C GLU A 487 21.16 24.11 16.40
N ALA A 488 21.34 23.69 15.16
CA ALA A 488 22.12 24.50 14.25
C ALA A 488 21.36 25.83 14.19
N GLN A 489 21.82 26.84 14.94
CA GLN A 489 21.44 28.21 14.67
C GLN A 489 21.89 28.49 13.24
N THR A 490 21.02 28.21 12.28
CA THR A 490 21.11 28.73 10.93
C THR A 490 20.90 30.23 11.07
N MET A 491 21.98 30.97 11.31
CA MET A 491 21.95 32.40 11.03
C MET A 491 21.51 32.55 9.56
N PRO A 492 20.52 33.40 9.25
CA PRO A 492 20.13 33.63 7.88
C PRO A 492 21.36 34.10 7.11
N LEU A 493 21.76 33.32 6.10
CA LEU A 493 22.75 33.78 5.13
C LEU A 493 22.20 35.08 4.51
N PRO A 494 23.00 36.15 4.42
CA PRO A 494 22.54 37.39 3.80
C PRO A 494 22.11 37.09 2.35
N PRO A 495 21.07 37.77 1.83
CA PRO A 495 20.59 37.52 0.48
C PRO A 495 21.73 37.72 -0.51
N LEU A 496 21.92 36.74 -1.40
CA LEU A 496 22.84 36.83 -2.52
C LEU A 496 22.39 37.95 -3.46
N SER A 497 22.81 39.18 -3.18
CA SER A 497 22.81 40.25 -4.17
C SER A 497 24.06 40.10 -5.04
N ALA A 498 23.96 39.34 -6.13
CA ALA A 498 24.94 39.37 -7.21
C ALA A 498 24.20 39.60 -8.55
N PRO A 499 24.68 40.52 -9.40
CA PRO A 499 23.99 40.95 -10.62
C PRO A 499 23.99 39.83 -11.68
N PRO A 500 23.13 39.92 -12.71
CA PRO A 500 23.04 38.90 -13.74
C PRO A 500 24.33 38.88 -14.55
N LEU A 501 25.12 37.81 -14.40
CA LEU A 501 26.14 37.46 -15.38
C LEU A 501 25.43 36.75 -16.54
N LEU A 502 25.02 37.56 -17.51
CA LEU A 502 24.98 37.15 -18.91
C LEU A 502 26.33 36.53 -19.26
N TYR A 503 26.36 35.33 -19.85
CA TYR A 503 27.19 35.05 -21.02
C TYR A 503 26.71 33.78 -21.77
N SER A 504 26.33 34.03 -23.03
CA SER A 504 26.30 33.18 -24.24
C SER A 504 25.72 31.77 -24.21
#